data_AF-A0A645JV48-F1
#
_entry.id   AF-A0A645JV48-F1
#
_cell.length_a   1.000
_cell.length_b   1.000
_cell.length_c   1.000
_cell.angle_alpha   90.00
_cell.angle_beta   90.00
_cell.angle_gamma   90.00
#
_symmetry.space_group_name_H-M   'P 1'
#
loop_
_entity.id
_entity.type
_entity.pdbx_description
1 polymer ?
#
loop_
_entity_poly.entity_id
_entity_poly.type
_entity_poly.pdbx_seq_one_letter_code
_entity_poly.pdbx_strand_id
1 'polypeptide(L)'
;MKKIAKTLRLHYNITVIVHAVKNESFGMQVTVTGLLTGGDIIAQLKGKDLGERLFISASIFKEFEDVTLDDITIGQMSHELGVPCEAVPPDGYEWITMLAKEII
;
A
#
# COMPACT_ATOMS: atom_id res chain seq x y z
N MET A 1 3.87 -4.70 10.84
CA MET A 1 2.51 -4.24 10.50
C MET A 1 1.41 -4.72 11.46
N LYS A 2 1.07 -6.02 11.57
CA LYS A 2 -0.09 -6.47 12.39
C LYS A 2 -0.09 -6.06 13.87
N LYS A 3 1.07 -6.01 14.53
CA LYS A 3 1.20 -5.54 15.93
C LYS A 3 0.86 -4.05 16.06
N ILE A 4 1.35 -3.23 15.13
CA ILE A 4 1.12 -1.77 15.11
C ILE A 4 -0.36 -1.47 14.85
N ALA A 5 -0.98 -2.16 13.88
CA ALA A 5 -2.41 -2.02 13.61
C ALA A 5 -3.28 -2.28 14.86
N LYS A 6 -2.91 -3.28 15.67
CA LYS A 6 -3.58 -3.56 16.94
C LYS A 6 -3.40 -2.42 17.95
N THR A 7 -2.19 -1.87 18.08
CA THR A 7 -1.91 -0.75 18.99
C THR A 7 -2.67 0.52 18.60
N LEU A 8 -2.70 0.85 17.30
CA LEU A 8 -3.42 2.00 16.76
C LEU A 8 -4.92 1.92 17.04
N ARG A 9 -5.51 0.73 16.86
CA ARG A 9 -6.92 0.50 17.19
C ARG A 9 -7.21 0.67 18.68
N LEU A 10 -6.33 0.18 19.55
CA LEU A 10 -6.54 0.19 21.00
C LEU A 10 -6.39 1.58 21.63
N HIS A 11 -5.47 2.41 21.13
CA HIS A 11 -5.12 3.68 21.78
C HIS A 11 -5.63 4.91 21.04
N TYR A 12 -5.89 4.80 19.73
CA TYR A 12 -6.23 5.95 18.89
C TYR A 12 -7.52 5.74 18.09
N ASN A 13 -8.23 4.61 18.30
CA ASN A 13 -9.45 4.24 17.58
C ASN A 13 -9.29 4.21 16.05
N ILE A 14 -8.06 4.04 15.55
CA ILE A 14 -7.73 3.95 14.12
C ILE A 14 -7.80 2.49 13.69
N THR A 15 -8.55 2.19 12.63
CA THR A 15 -8.60 0.84 12.06
C THR A 15 -7.66 0.73 10.87
N VAL A 16 -6.59 -0.06 11.00
CA VAL A 16 -5.67 -0.36 9.91
C VAL A 16 -5.88 -1.80 9.45
N ILE A 17 -6.29 -1.97 8.19
CA ILE A 17 -6.45 -3.29 7.56
C ILE A 17 -5.16 -3.62 6.82
N VAL A 18 -4.55 -4.76 7.16
CA VAL A 18 -3.29 -5.19 6.54
C VAL A 18 -3.59 -6.28 5.52
N HIS A 19 -3.53 -5.93 4.24
CA HIS A 19 -3.62 -6.87 3.14
C HIS A 19 -2.23 -7.37 2.74
N ALA A 20 -2.05 -8.69 2.71
CA ALA A 20 -0.84 -9.28 2.16
C ALA A 20 -1.04 -9.45 0.64
N VAL A 21 -0.12 -8.89 -0.15
CA VAL A 21 -0.07 -9.07 -1.61
C VAL A 21 1.11 -10.00 -1.90
N LYS A 22 0.87 -11.03 -2.70
CA LYS A 22 1.92 -11.96 -3.17
C LYS A 22 2.51 -11.44 -4.47
N ASN A 23 3.81 -11.62 -4.66
CA ASN A 23 4.45 -11.40 -5.96
C ASN A 23 4.15 -12.62 -6.85
N GLU A 24 3.25 -12.46 -7.82
CA GLU A 24 2.92 -13.49 -8.80
C GLU A 24 3.64 -13.24 -10.13
N SER A 25 3.96 -11.97 -10.42
CA SER A 25 4.62 -11.54 -11.65
C SER A 25 6.08 -12.01 -11.81
N PHE A 26 6.86 -12.07 -10.71
CA PHE A 26 8.29 -12.50 -10.73
C PHE A 26 8.54 -13.85 -10.03
N GLY A 27 7.47 -14.56 -9.65
CA GLY A 27 7.52 -15.88 -9.03
C GLY A 27 7.56 -15.84 -7.49
N MET A 28 6.85 -16.80 -6.87
CA MET A 28 6.64 -16.88 -5.41
C MET A 28 7.91 -17.04 -4.55
N GLN A 29 9.08 -17.28 -5.15
CA GLN A 29 10.36 -17.41 -4.43
C GLN A 29 11.06 -16.07 -4.19
N VAL A 30 10.56 -14.97 -4.75
CA VAL A 30 11.17 -13.66 -4.62
C VAL A 30 10.51 -12.86 -3.50
N THR A 31 11.21 -12.67 -2.38
CA THR A 31 10.68 -12.05 -1.15
C THR A 31 11.03 -10.57 -0.98
N VAL A 32 11.59 -9.94 -2.02
CA VAL A 32 11.92 -8.50 -2.00
C VAL A 32 10.74 -7.69 -2.54
N THR A 33 10.40 -6.61 -1.85
CA THR A 33 9.26 -5.74 -2.15
C THR A 33 9.39 -5.01 -3.49
N GLY A 34 10.62 -4.77 -3.96
CA GLY A 34 10.91 -4.05 -5.20
C GLY A 34 10.64 -4.80 -6.50
N LEU A 35 9.99 -5.98 -6.45
CA LEU A 35 9.58 -6.74 -7.63
C LEU A 35 8.07 -6.97 -7.71
N LEU A 36 7.31 -6.36 -6.80
CA LEU A 36 5.85 -6.38 -6.84
C LEU A 36 5.36 -5.43 -7.95
N THR A 37 4.35 -5.84 -8.70
CA THR A 37 3.79 -5.04 -9.79
C THR A 37 2.49 -4.36 -9.37
N GLY A 38 2.11 -3.28 -10.05
CA GLY A 38 0.81 -2.63 -9.87
C GLY A 38 -0.33 -3.60 -10.21
N GLY A 39 -0.12 -4.45 -11.22
CA GLY A 39 -1.07 -5.48 -11.64
C GLY A 39 -1.34 -6.50 -10.55
N ASP A 40 -0.30 -6.98 -9.86
CA ASP A 40 -0.45 -7.92 -8.73
C ASP A 40 -1.28 -7.29 -7.60
N ILE A 41 -1.04 -6.00 -7.29
CA ILE A 41 -1.80 -5.26 -6.28
C ILE A 41 -3.26 -5.12 -6.70
N ILE A 42 -3.51 -4.63 -7.92
CA ILE A 42 -4.87 -4.43 -8.42
C ILE A 42 -5.63 -5.77 -8.42
N ALA A 43 -5.05 -6.83 -8.99
CA ALA A 43 -5.69 -8.14 -9.08
C ALA A 43 -6.05 -8.72 -7.70
N GLN A 44 -5.19 -8.54 -6.70
CA GLN A 44 -5.41 -9.12 -5.36
C GLN A 44 -6.23 -8.22 -4.43
N LEU A 45 -6.29 -6.92 -4.67
CA LEU A 45 -7.03 -5.96 -3.84
C LEU A 45 -8.39 -5.57 -4.42
N LYS A 46 -8.62 -5.76 -5.72
CA LYS A 46 -9.89 -5.45 -6.38
C LYS A 46 -11.02 -6.25 -5.74
N GLY A 47 -12.07 -5.55 -5.32
CA GLY A 47 -13.24 -6.13 -4.65
C GLY A 47 -13.07 -6.45 -3.16
N LYS A 48 -11.94 -6.09 -2.53
CA LYS A 48 -11.76 -6.17 -1.08
C LYS A 48 -12.18 -4.87 -0.39
N ASP A 49 -12.41 -4.97 0.92
CA ASP A 49 -12.57 -3.81 1.77
C ASP A 49 -11.20 -3.14 2.00
N LEU A 50 -10.98 -2.03 1.31
CA LEU A 50 -9.75 -1.24 1.38
C LEU A 50 -9.88 -0.05 2.34
N GLY A 51 -11.08 0.19 2.88
CA GLY A 51 -11.37 1.35 3.72
C GLY A 51 -11.35 2.66 2.93
N GLU A 52 -10.92 3.73 3.58
CA GLU A 52 -10.96 5.09 3.02
C GLU A 52 -9.80 5.39 2.09
N ARG A 53 -8.60 4.84 2.38
CA ARG A 53 -7.39 5.02 1.58
C ARG A 53 -6.50 3.79 1.64
N LEU A 54 -5.76 3.57 0.55
CA LEU A 54 -4.78 2.51 0.46
C LEU A 54 -3.36 3.06 0.52
N PHE A 55 -2.64 2.72 1.59
CA PHE A 55 -1.22 3.01 1.72
C PHE A 55 -0.38 1.89 1.10
N ILE A 56 0.47 2.24 0.14
CA ILE A 56 1.33 1.34 -0.62
C ILE A 56 2.78 1.69 -0.33
N SER A 57 3.66 0.70 -0.18
CA SER A 57 5.08 0.99 0.04
C SER A 57 5.68 1.69 -1.18
N ALA A 58 6.37 2.82 -0.95
CA ALA A 58 7.06 3.57 -2.00
C ALA A 58 8.11 2.72 -2.75
N SER A 59 8.63 1.67 -2.11
CA SER A 59 9.60 0.74 -2.71
C SER A 59 9.05 -0.09 -3.89
N ILE A 60 7.74 -0.04 -4.15
CA ILE A 60 7.08 -0.72 -5.28
C ILE A 60 7.15 0.12 -6.55
N PHE A 61 7.34 1.43 -6.41
CA PHE A 61 7.44 2.36 -7.53
C PHE A 61 8.89 2.50 -7.99
N LYS A 62 9.07 2.83 -9.27
CA LYS A 62 10.39 3.14 -9.85
C LYS A 62 10.97 4.37 -9.16
N GLU A 63 12.30 4.43 -9.08
CA GLU A 63 12.98 5.51 -8.39
C GLU A 63 12.62 6.86 -9.04
N PHE A 64 12.07 7.78 -8.23
CA PHE A 64 11.60 9.11 -8.65
C PHE A 64 10.38 9.15 -9.59
N GLU A 65 9.63 8.05 -9.72
CA GLU A 65 8.41 7.99 -10.53
C GLU A 65 7.24 7.41 -9.74
N ASP A 66 6.01 7.87 -9.99
CA ASP A 66 4.78 7.29 -9.42
C ASP A 66 4.28 6.10 -10.25
N VAL A 67 5.20 5.34 -10.85
CA VAL A 67 4.90 4.21 -11.73
C VAL A 67 5.57 2.93 -11.20
N THR A 68 4.85 1.82 -11.25
CA THR A 68 5.36 0.50 -10.89
C THR A 68 6.20 -0.09 -12.03
N LEU A 69 6.83 -1.25 -11.79
CA LEU A 69 7.68 -1.92 -12.79
C LEU A 69 6.93 -2.33 -14.07
N ASP A 70 5.63 -2.55 -13.98
CA ASP A 70 4.72 -2.91 -15.08
C ASP A 70 4.02 -1.69 -15.71
N ASP A 71 4.60 -0.50 -15.54
CA ASP A 71 4.12 0.75 -16.14
C ASP A 71 2.71 1.19 -15.70
N ILE A 72 2.29 0.75 -14.50
CA ILE A 72 1.04 1.18 -13.87
C ILE A 72 1.31 2.35 -12.93
N THR A 73 0.58 3.42 -13.12
CA THR A 73 0.68 4.62 -12.26
C THR A 73 -0.18 4.50 -11.01
N ILE A 74 0.20 5.19 -9.94
CA ILE A 74 -0.61 5.25 -8.71
C ILE A 74 -2.04 5.79 -8.96
N GLY A 75 -2.20 6.67 -9.95
CA GLY A 75 -3.50 7.18 -10.38
C GLY A 75 -4.37 6.08 -11.02
N GLN A 76 -3.79 5.23 -11.86
CA GLN A 76 -4.49 4.07 -12.42
C GLN A 76 -4.88 3.07 -11.34
N MET A 77 -4.01 2.83 -10.34
CA MET A 77 -4.33 1.99 -9.19
C MET A 77 -5.51 2.56 -8.40
N SER A 78 -5.49 3.87 -8.13
CA SER A 78 -6.57 4.56 -7.42
C SER A 78 -7.90 4.44 -8.16
N HIS A 79 -7.87 4.55 -9.49
CA HIS A 79 -9.04 4.38 -10.34
C HIS A 79 -9.58 2.94 -10.31
N GLU A 80 -8.71 1.94 -10.49
CA GLU A 80 -9.10 0.52 -10.54
C GLU A 80 -9.59 -0.02 -9.20
N LEU A 81 -9.05 0.47 -8.09
CA LEU A 81 -9.40 0.04 -6.74
C LEU A 81 -10.55 0.87 -6.13
N GLY A 82 -10.86 2.02 -6.71
CA GLY A 82 -11.93 2.90 -6.25
C GLY A 82 -11.63 3.62 -4.93
N VAL A 83 -10.37 3.63 -4.50
CA VAL A 83 -9.90 4.33 -3.28
C VAL A 83 -8.62 5.11 -3.60
N PRO A 84 -8.39 6.28 -2.97
CA PRO A 84 -7.13 7.00 -3.11
C PRO A 84 -5.96 6.11 -2.66
N CYS A 85 -4.99 5.93 -3.54
CA CYS A 85 -3.76 5.20 -3.26
C CYS A 85 -2.63 6.21 -3.01
N GLU A 86 -1.86 6.00 -1.94
CA GLU A 86 -0.72 6.86 -1.59
C GLU A 86 0.54 6.04 -1.35
N ALA A 87 1.65 6.50 -1.92
CA ALA A 87 2.96 5.91 -1.71
C ALA A 87 3.51 6.37 -0.36
N VAL A 88 3.86 5.42 0.51
CA VAL A 88 4.43 5.65 1.82
C VAL A 88 5.92 5.31 1.80
N PRO A 89 6.79 6.28 2.12
CA PRO A 89 8.23 6.06 2.25
C PRO A 89 8.57 4.97 3.28
N PRO A 90 9.74 4.31 3.18
CA PRO A 90 10.19 3.32 4.16
C PRO A 90 10.69 3.99 5.47
N ASP A 91 10.04 5.09 5.89
CA ASP A 91 10.31 5.81 7.12
C ASP A 91 9.08 5.75 8.03
N GLY A 92 9.29 5.28 9.26
CA GLY A 92 8.20 5.07 10.22
C GLY A 92 7.60 6.38 10.75
N TYR A 93 8.39 7.46 10.83
CA TYR A 93 7.92 8.76 11.29
C TYR A 93 7.07 9.45 10.22
N GLU A 94 7.50 9.39 8.96
CA GLU A 94 6.70 9.89 7.83
C GLU A 94 5.38 9.12 7.69
N TRP A 95 5.40 7.79 7.81
CA TRP A 95 4.17 7.00 7.78
C TRP A 95 3.18 7.39 8.87
N ILE A 96 3.66 7.59 10.12
CA ILE A 96 2.81 8.06 11.22
C ILE A 96 2.28 9.48 10.94
N THR A 97 3.10 10.34 10.35
CA THR A 97 2.71 11.72 10.01
C THR A 97 1.63 11.74 8.94
N MET A 98 1.73 10.87 7.92
CA MET A 98 0.69 10.70 6.90
C MET A 98 -0.61 10.19 7.52
N LEU A 99 -0.54 9.21 8.43
CA LEU A 99 -1.72 8.75 9.17
C LEU A 99 -2.34 9.85 10.04
N ALA A 100 -1.52 10.69 10.70
CA ALA A 100 -2.02 11.74 11.58
C ALA A 100 -2.74 12.86 10.84
N LYS A 101 -2.34 13.16 9.59
CA LYS A 101 -3.01 14.17 8.74
C LYS A 101 -4.45 13.80 8.38
N GLU A 102 -4.82 12.52 8.42
CA GLU A 102 -6.19 12.09 8.12
C GLU A 102 -7.12 12.13 9.35
N ILE A 103 -6.57 12.29 10.56
CA ILE A 103 -7.32 12.22 11.82
C ILE A 103 -7.69 13.62 12.34
N ILE A 104 -7.01 14.66 11.85
CA ILE A 104 -7.12 16.06 12.30
C ILE A 104 -7.72 16.89 11.16
#